data_AF-A0A520TLU4-F1
#
_entry.id   AF-A0A520TLU4-F1
#
_cell.length_a   1.000
_cell.length_b   1.000
_cell.length_c   1.000
_cell.angle_alpha   90.00
_cell.angle_beta   90.00
_cell.angle_gamma   90.00
#
_symmetry.space_group_name_H-M   'P 1'
#
loop_
_entity.id
_entity.type
_entity.pdbx_description
1 polymer ?
#
loop_
_entity_poly.entity_id
_entity_poly.type
_entity_poly.pdbx_seq_one_letter_code
_entity_poly.pdbx_strand_id
1 'polypeptide(L)'
;MNWLLGDIIEKNISKRVFVSICIVAIALSLLDFLFTFISETSDLSITYRLKDAFLFSLFSMPASLYQYLSYICLLGVLTGLGSLKEE
;
A
#
# COMPACT_ATOMS: atom_id res chain seq x y z
N MET A 1 6.10 22.24 -27.89
CA MET A 1 5.06 21.20 -27.95
C MET A 1 4.98 20.57 -26.56
N ASN A 2 4.47 21.31 -25.57
CA ASN A 2 4.57 20.95 -24.14
C ASN A 2 3.20 20.77 -23.47
N TRP A 3 2.15 20.50 -24.25
CA TRP A 3 0.79 20.30 -23.74
C TRP A 3 0.63 19.05 -22.85
N LEU A 4 1.66 18.20 -22.79
CA LEU A 4 1.66 16.91 -22.07
C LEU A 4 2.39 16.97 -20.72
N LEU A 5 3.23 18.00 -20.50
CA LEU A 5 3.87 18.27 -19.21
C LEU A 5 3.14 19.45 -18.60
N GLY A 6 2.15 19.14 -17.77
CA GLY A 6 1.39 20.12 -16.99
C GLY A 6 2.27 21.11 -16.24
N ASP A 7 1.64 22.16 -15.72
CA ASP A 7 2.33 23.26 -15.07
C ASP A 7 3.20 22.77 -13.89
N ILE A 8 4.24 23.53 -13.54
CA ILE A 8 5.16 23.18 -12.43
C ILE A 8 4.41 22.89 -11.12
N ILE A 9 3.28 23.56 -10.92
CA ILE A 9 2.38 23.37 -9.78
C ILE A 9 1.73 21.98 -9.82
N GLU A 10 1.16 21.59 -10.96
CA GLU A 10 0.52 20.27 -11.14
C GLU A 10 1.51 19.13 -10.90
N LYS A 11 2.75 19.28 -11.39
CA LYS A 11 3.79 18.28 -11.19
C LYS A 11 4.15 18.11 -9.71
N ASN A 12 4.23 19.21 -8.95
CA ASN A 12 4.54 19.15 -7.52
C ASN A 12 3.40 18.52 -6.71
N ILE A 13 2.15 18.89 -7.01
CA ILE A 13 0.96 18.31 -6.37
C ILE A 13 0.87 16.81 -6.66
N SER A 14 0.98 16.43 -7.94
CA SER A 14 0.93 15.02 -8.36
C SER A 14 2.04 14.19 -7.71
N LYS A 15 3.28 14.72 -7.65
CA LYS A 15 4.40 14.04 -6.98
C LYS A 15 4.12 13.82 -5.49
N ARG A 16 3.60 14.83 -4.79
CA ARG A 16 3.24 14.69 -3.36
C ARG A 16 2.15 13.67 -3.14
N VAL A 17 1.05 13.76 -3.89
CA VAL A 17 -0.07 12.83 -3.78
C VAL A 17 0.37 11.40 -4.09
N PHE A 18 1.20 11.20 -5.13
CA PHE A 18 1.74 9.89 -5.47
C PHE A 18 2.58 9.30 -4.33
N VAL A 19 3.46 10.10 -3.72
CA VAL A 19 4.24 9.67 -2.55
C VAL A 19 3.34 9.28 -1.38
N SER A 20 2.30 10.07 -1.09
CA SER A 20 1.33 9.75 -0.04
C SER A 20 0.59 8.44 -0.31
N ILE A 21 0.14 8.21 -1.55
CA ILE A 21 -0.47 6.95 -1.96
C ILE A 21 0.50 5.77 -1.74
N CYS A 22 1.77 5.90 -2.13
CA CYS A 22 2.77 4.85 -1.91
C CYS A 22 2.98 4.55 -0.42
N ILE A 23 3.05 5.59 0.43
CA ILE A 23 3.20 5.41 1.89
C ILE A 23 2.01 4.66 2.47
N VAL A 24 0.79 5.06 2.11
CA VAL A 24 -0.43 4.39 2.54
C VAL A 24 -0.49 2.94 2.05
N ALA A 25 -0.10 2.69 0.79
CA ALA A 25 -0.04 1.34 0.22
C ALA A 25 0.90 0.44 1.02
N ILE A 26 2.11 0.92 1.34
CA ILE A 26 3.10 0.18 2.12
C ILE A 26 2.58 -0.08 3.54
N ALA A 27 2.00 0.91 4.20
CA ALA A 27 1.47 0.77 5.55
C ALA A 27 0.35 -0.27 5.63
N LEU A 28 -0.62 -0.22 4.71
CA LEU A 28 -1.72 -1.18 4.64
C LEU A 28 -1.22 -2.58 4.27
N SER A 29 -0.30 -2.69 3.31
CA SER A 29 0.27 -3.96 2.89
C SER A 29 1.01 -4.66 4.03
N LEU A 30 1.83 -3.92 4.79
CA LEU A 30 2.54 -4.46 5.96
C LEU A 30 1.60 -4.93 7.05
N LEU A 31 0.53 -4.17 7.31
CA LEU A 31 -0.45 -4.53 8.32
C LEU A 31 -1.23 -5.79 7.90
N ASP A 32 -1.65 -5.86 6.64
CA ASP A 32 -2.32 -7.04 6.07
C ASP A 32 -1.43 -8.28 6.14
N PHE A 33 -0.16 -8.14 5.72
CA PHE A 33 0.84 -9.19 5.83
C PHE A 33 1.00 -9.69 7.27
N LEU A 34 1.08 -8.79 8.25
CA LEU A 34 1.17 -9.17 9.66
C LEU A 34 -0.06 -9.96 10.11
N PHE A 35 -1.27 -9.54 9.74
CA PHE A 35 -2.49 -10.25 10.11
C PHE A 35 -2.56 -11.64 9.46
N THR A 36 -2.25 -11.75 8.16
CA THR A 36 -2.18 -13.03 7.47
C THR A 36 -1.12 -13.94 8.11
N PHE A 37 0.07 -13.43 8.40
CA PHE A 37 1.13 -14.19 9.04
C PHE A 37 0.74 -14.71 10.44
N ILE A 38 0.08 -13.88 11.26
CA ILE A 38 -0.42 -14.28 12.58
C ILE A 38 -1.51 -15.34 12.45
N SER A 39 -2.41 -15.19 11.46
CA SER A 39 -3.47 -16.16 11.18
C SER A 39 -2.87 -17.53 10.79
N GLU A 40 -1.91 -17.54 9.86
CA GLU A 40 -1.23 -18.75 9.41
C GLU A 40 -0.39 -19.42 10.52
N THR A 41 0.16 -18.61 11.44
CA THR A 41 0.88 -19.11 12.63
C THR A 41 -0.07 -19.77 13.63
N SER A 42 -1.34 -19.37 13.67
CA SER A 42 -2.33 -19.95 14.58
C SER A 42 -2.83 -21.32 14.10
N ASP A 43 -2.78 -21.58 12.80
CA ASP A 43 -3.18 -22.85 12.15
C ASP A 43 -2.00 -23.79 11.84
N LEU A 44 -0.89 -23.66 12.57
CA LEU A 44 0.28 -24.52 12.36
C LEU A 44 -0.04 -26.00 12.63
N SER A 45 0.13 -26.82 11.59
CA SER A 45 0.01 -28.28 11.64
C SER A 45 1.37 -28.96 11.39
N ILE A 46 1.47 -30.26 11.62
CA ILE A 46 2.72 -31.06 11.58
C ILE A 46 3.44 -30.98 10.21
N THR A 47 2.70 -30.68 9.14
CA THR A 47 3.22 -30.58 7.76
C THR A 47 3.51 -29.14 7.32
N TYR A 48 3.03 -28.11 8.04
CA TYR A 48 3.15 -26.70 7.65
C TYR A 48 4.10 -25.97 8.59
N ARG A 49 5.27 -25.57 8.08
CA ARG A 49 6.30 -24.92 8.90
C ARG A 49 6.14 -23.40 8.83
N LEU A 50 6.71 -22.70 9.82
CA LEU A 50 6.79 -21.24 9.85
C LEU A 50 7.38 -20.62 8.57
N LYS A 51 8.27 -21.34 7.88
CA LYS A 51 8.85 -20.89 6.60
C LYS A 51 7.81 -20.89 5.47
N ASP A 52 6.91 -21.86 5.46
CA ASP A 52 5.87 -22.00 4.44
C ASP A 52 4.80 -20.91 4.65
N ALA A 53 4.41 -20.66 5.91
CA ALA A 53 3.53 -19.55 6.30
C ALA A 53 4.08 -18.18 5.88
N PHE A 54 5.38 -17.94 6.07
CA PHE A 54 6.02 -16.70 5.65
C PHE A 54 6.00 -16.52 4.13
N LEU A 55 6.32 -17.59 3.38
CA LEU A 55 6.31 -17.55 1.93
C LEU A 55 4.89 -17.34 1.39
N PHE A 56 3.90 -18.04 1.96
CA PHE A 56 2.49 -17.91 1.62
C PHE A 56 1.98 -16.48 1.86
N SER A 57 2.25 -15.91 3.03
CA SER A 57 1.86 -14.54 3.37
C SER A 57 2.46 -13.52 2.39
N LEU A 58 3.72 -13.71 1.97
CA LEU A 58 4.37 -12.87 0.99
C LEU A 58 3.75 -12.99 -0.41
N PHE A 59 3.34 -14.19 -0.83
CA PHE A 59 2.65 -14.42 -2.10
C PHE A 59 1.19 -13.94 -2.10
N SER A 60 0.55 -13.88 -0.94
CA SER A 60 -0.81 -13.34 -0.79
C SER A 60 -0.83 -11.80 -0.83
N MET A 61 0.27 -11.17 -0.41
CA MET A 61 0.43 -9.72 -0.29
C MET A 61 0.04 -8.92 -1.56
N PRO A 62 0.44 -9.30 -2.79
CA PRO A 62 0.06 -8.61 -4.02
C PRO A 62 -1.44 -8.74 -4.33
N ALA A 63 -2.05 -9.87 -4.00
CA ALA A 63 -3.47 -10.10 -4.22
C ALA A 63 -4.32 -9.22 -3.29
N SER A 64 -3.95 -9.14 -2.01
CA SER A 64 -4.58 -8.23 -1.05
C SER A 64 -4.44 -6.76 -1.45
N LEU A 65 -3.25 -6.35 -1.89
CA LEU A 65 -2.99 -4.99 -2.38
C LEU A 65 -3.92 -4.58 -3.52
N TYR A 66 -4.22 -5.51 -4.44
CA TYR A 66 -5.15 -5.26 -5.54
C TYR A 66 -6.59 -5.07 -5.04
N GLN A 67 -7.03 -5.85 -4.06
CA GLN A 67 -8.35 -5.69 -3.44
C GLN A 67 -8.49 -4.35 -2.72
N TYR A 68 -7.42 -3.90 -2.06
CA TYR A 68 -7.41 -2.65 -1.30
C TYR A 68 -7.04 -1.41 -2.12
N LEU A 69 -6.82 -1.55 -3.43
CA LEU A 69 -6.34 -0.46 -4.29
C LEU A 69 -7.21 0.80 -4.21
N SER A 70 -8.54 0.65 -4.26
CA SER A 70 -9.47 1.78 -4.17
C SER A 70 -9.39 2.50 -2.82
N TYR A 71 -9.21 1.76 -1.72
CA TYR A 71 -9.05 2.32 -0.38
C TYR A 71 -7.70 3.03 -0.24
N ILE A 72 -6.63 2.44 -0.77
CA ILE A 72 -5.29 3.02 -0.81
C ILE A 72 -5.30 4.35 -1.58
N CYS A 73 -5.94 4.40 -2.75
CA CYS A 73 -6.08 5.63 -3.53
C CYS A 73 -6.86 6.70 -2.77
N LEU A 74 -7.99 6.34 -2.16
CA LEU A 74 -8.81 7.29 -1.41
C LEU A 74 -8.05 7.88 -0.21
N LEU A 75 -7.45 7.02 0.62
CA LEU A 75 -6.68 7.44 1.79
C LEU A 75 -5.40 8.20 1.38
N GLY A 76 -4.72 7.75 0.32
CA GLY A 76 -3.52 8.39 -0.20
C GLY A 76 -3.78 9.79 -0.76
N VAL A 77 -4.90 9.99 -1.46
CA VAL A 77 -5.30 11.32 -1.95
C VAL A 77 -5.70 12.24 -0.80
N LEU A 78 -6.48 11.75 0.19
CA LEU A 78 -6.86 12.54 1.36
C LEU A 78 -5.65 12.97 2.18
N THR A 79 -4.71 12.05 2.44
CA THR A 79 -3.47 12.35 3.17
C THR A 79 -2.54 13.25 2.37
N GLY A 80 -2.41 13.03 1.07
CA GLY A 80 -1.58 13.85 0.18
C GLY A 80 -2.08 15.28 0.05
N LEU A 81 -3.38 15.47 -0.20
CA LEU A 81 -3.99 16.81 -0.26
C LEU A 81 -4.04 17.49 1.10
N GLY A 82 -4.25 16.73 2.19
CA GLY A 82 -4.17 17.26 3.56
C GLY A 82 -2.81 17.87 3.86
N SER A 83 -1.73 17.18 3.48
CA SER A 83 -0.35 17.66 3.70
C SER A 83 0.03 18.93 2.92
N LEU A 84 -0.72 19.28 1.87
CA LEU A 84 -0.49 20.50 1.08
C LEU A 84 -1.08 21.75 1.75
N LYS A 85 -2.06 21.59 2.63
CA LYS A 85 -2.68 22.69 3.37
C LYS A 85 -1.82 23.14 4.57
N GLU A 86 -0.98 22.25 5.08
CA GLU A 86 -0.16 22.48 6.28
C GLU A 86 1.21 23.14 5.97
N GLU A 87 1.57 23.30 4.69
CA GLU A 87 2.66 24.18 4.21
C GLU A 87 2.13 25.57 3.82
#